data_AF-A0A133U632-F1
#
_entry.id   AF-A0A133U632-F1
#
_cell.length_a   1.000
_cell.length_b   1.000
_cell.length_c   1.000
_cell.angle_alpha   90.00
_cell.angle_beta   90.00
_cell.angle_gamma   90.00
#
_symmetry.space_group_name_H-M   'P 1'
#
loop_
_entity.id
_entity.type
_entity.pdbx_description
1 polymer ?
#
loop_
_entity_poly.entity_id
_entity_poly.type
_entity_poly.pdbx_seq_one_letter_code
_entity_poly.pdbx_strand_id
1 'polypeptide(L)' 'MRKNARTSLSPRGEAVRQYQKQGYEKWKEKHGYGKRWSVEGFFSAVKRCFGETVRAASPQGMIREVKRKFTLYNLVTRI' A
#
# COMPACT_ATOMS: atom_id res chain seq x y z
N MET A 1 5.84 -15.27 -16.23
CA MET A 1 5.25 -14.69 -17.47
C MET A 1 5.32 -15.73 -18.58
N ARG A 2 4.38 -15.71 -19.54
CA ARG A 2 4.40 -16.62 -20.69
C ARG A 2 5.68 -16.44 -21.50
N LYS A 3 6.29 -17.53 -21.96
CA LYS A 3 7.58 -17.57 -22.68
C LYS A 3 7.64 -16.65 -23.91
N ASN A 4 6.49 -16.32 -24.50
CA ASN A 4 6.38 -15.53 -25.75
C ASN A 4 5.56 -14.22 -25.60
N ALA A 5 5.40 -13.69 -24.39
CA ALA A 5 4.65 -12.45 -24.19
C ALA A 5 5.44 -11.23 -24.74
N ARG A 6 4.93 -10.56 -25.78
CA ARG A 6 5.48 -9.27 -26.24
C ARG A 6 5.17 -8.19 -25.21
N THR A 7 6.20 -7.61 -24.60
CA THR A 7 6.06 -6.41 -23.77
C THR A 7 5.85 -5.18 -24.64
N SER A 8 4.78 -4.40 -24.41
CA SER A 8 4.52 -3.14 -25.11
C SER A 8 5.51 -2.03 -24.71
N LEU A 9 5.52 -0.91 -25.43
CA LEU A 9 6.29 0.29 -25.07
C LEU A 9 5.67 1.10 -23.91
N SER A 10 4.62 0.58 -23.28
CA SER A 10 4.03 1.21 -22.10
C SER A 10 4.99 1.19 -20.89
N PRO A 11 4.82 2.08 -19.90
CA PRO A 11 5.57 2.03 -18.65
C PRO A 11 5.50 0.65 -17.96
N ARG A 12 4.33 -0.01 -18.06
CA ARG A 12 4.15 -1.39 -17.58
C ARG A 12 5.02 -2.38 -18.36
N GLY A 13 5.11 -2.25 -19.68
CA GLY A 13 5.95 -3.09 -20.52
C GLY A 13 7.44 -2.88 -20.27
N GLU A 14 7.86 -1.64 -20.00
CA GLU A 14 9.24 -1.32 -19.58
C GLU A 14 9.59 -1.95 -18.23
N ALA A 15 8.73 -1.80 -17.23
CA ALA A 15 8.92 -2.41 -15.91
C ALA A 15 9.08 -3.94 -16.01
N VAL A 16 8.31 -4.57 -16.91
CA VAL A 16 8.43 -6.01 -17.19
C VAL A 16 9.74 -6.37 -17.88
N ARG A 17 10.18 -5.60 -18.88
CA ARG A 17 11.49 -5.82 -19.51
C ARG A 17 12.63 -5.68 -18.50
N GLN A 18 12.51 -4.69 -17.62
CA GLN A 18 13.48 -4.47 -16.55
C GLN A 18 13.51 -5.64 -15.56
N TYR A 19 12.34 -6.12 -15.15
CA TYR A 19 12.19 -7.32 -14.33
C TYR A 19 12.83 -8.55 -14.98
N GLN A 20 12.56 -8.79 -16.27
CA GLN A 20 13.12 -9.91 -17.03
C GLN A 20 14.65 -9.83 -17.14
N LYS A 21 15.20 -8.63 -17.34
CA LYS A 21 16.66 -8.41 -17.44
C LYS A 21 17.39 -8.54 -16.10
N GLN A 22 16.80 -8.05 -15.01
CA GLN A 22 17.47 -7.97 -13.71
C GLN A 22 17.24 -9.21 -12.83
N GLY A 23 16.19 -9.99 -13.10
CA GLY A 23 15.74 -11.06 -12.22
C GLY A 23 14.97 -10.51 -11.01
N TYR A 24 14.26 -11.41 -10.31
CA TYR A 24 13.32 -11.03 -9.25
C TYR A 24 14.00 -10.28 -8.09
N GLU A 25 15.11 -10.79 -7.55
CA GLU A 25 15.73 -10.21 -6.34
C GLU A 25 16.26 -8.79 -6.58
N LYS A 26 17.05 -8.57 -7.63
CA LYS A 26 17.58 -7.24 -7.97
C LYS A 26 16.46 -6.25 -8.31
N TRP A 27 15.45 -6.70 -9.03
CA TRP A 27 14.29 -5.86 -9.35
C TRP A 27 13.51 -5.50 -8.08
N LYS A 28 13.30 -6.45 -7.17
CA LYS A 28 12.61 -6.28 -5.89
C LYS A 28 13.34 -5.27 -5.02
N GLU A 29 14.64 -5.40 -4.87
CA GLU A 29 15.48 -4.47 -4.11
C GLU A 29 15.39 -3.05 -4.68
N LYS A 30 15.62 -2.91 -6.00
CA LYS A 30 15.59 -1.61 -6.69
C LYS A 30 14.26 -0.87 -6.52
N HIS A 31 13.14 -1.59 -6.53
CA HIS A 31 11.80 -1.00 -6.43
C HIS A 31 11.24 -0.99 -5.00
N GLY A 32 11.98 -1.51 -4.02
CA GLY A 32 11.47 -1.72 -2.67
C GLY A 32 10.20 -2.59 -2.64
N TYR A 33 10.08 -3.52 -3.59
CA TYR A 33 8.90 -4.36 -3.72
C TYR A 33 8.74 -5.26 -2.49
N GLY A 34 7.51 -5.40 -2.00
CA GLY A 34 7.18 -6.12 -0.76
C GLY A 34 6.92 -5.22 0.44
N LYS A 35 7.32 -3.94 0.42
CA LYS A 35 7.02 -2.98 1.50
C LYS A 35 5.54 -2.59 1.60
N ARG A 36 4.74 -2.86 0.56
CA ARG A 36 3.30 -2.53 0.53
C ARG A 36 2.50 -3.28 1.60
N TRP A 37 2.89 -4.52 1.91
CA TRP A 37 2.17 -5.36 2.86
C TRP A 37 2.14 -4.76 4.27
N SER A 38 3.20 -4.07 4.71
CA SER A 38 3.20 -3.42 6.03
C SER A 38 2.19 -2.29 6.11
N VAL A 39 2.04 -1.49 5.05
CA VAL A 39 1.06 -0.40 4.96
C VAL A 39 -0.37 -0.95 4.92
N GLU A 40 -0.62 -1.98 4.11
CA GLU A 40 -1.95 -2.64 4.05
C GLU A 40 -2.33 -3.30 5.38
N GLY A 41 -1.35 -3.89 6.07
CA GLY A 41 -1.50 -4.45 7.41
C GLY A 41 -1.86 -3.39 8.44
N PHE A 42 -1.16 -2.25 8.43
CA PHE A 42 -1.46 -1.11 9.30
C PHE A 42 -2.90 -0.61 9.12
N PHE A 43 -3.32 -0.34 7.88
CA PHE A 43 -4.70 0.08 7.61
C PHE A 43 -5.73 -0.97 8.02
N SER A 44 -5.46 -2.26 7.78
CA SER A 44 -6.36 -3.34 8.20
C SER A 44 -6.49 -3.43 9.72
N ALA A 45 -5.40 -3.21 10.46
CA ALA A 45 -5.42 -3.22 11.91
C ALA A 45 -6.20 -2.04 12.49
N VAL A 46 -6.00 -0.82 11.98
CA VAL A 46 -6.79 0.36 12.37
C VAL A 46 -8.28 0.11 12.16
N LYS A 47 -8.66 -0.43 10.99
CA LYS A 47 -10.05 -0.75 10.65
C LYS A 47 -10.64 -1.84 11.54
N ARG A 48 -9.85 -2.83 11.95
CA ARG A 48 -10.28 -3.86 12.93
C ARG A 48 -10.52 -3.25 14.32
N CYS A 49 -9.71 -2.29 14.74
CA CYS A 49 -9.85 -1.64 16.05
C CYS A 49 -11.02 -0.64 16.12
N PHE A 50 -11.22 0.16 15.07
CA PHE A 50 -12.15 1.31 15.11
C PHE A 50 -13.31 1.24 14.12
N GLY A 51 -13.41 0.16 13.33
CA GLY A 51 -14.34 0.04 12.22
C GLY A 51 -13.92 0.85 10.99
N GLU A 52 -14.63 0.63 9.88
CA GLU A 52 -14.36 1.26 8.58
C GLU A 52 -15.18 2.54 8.33
N THR A 53 -16.10 2.86 9.25
CA THR A 53 -17.05 3.96 9.09
C THR A 53 -16.75 5.11 10.06
N VAL A 54 -17.36 6.27 9.80
CA VAL A 54 -17.36 7.44 10.68
C VAL A 54 -18.78 7.78 11.08
N ARG A 55 -18.97 8.35 12.28
CA ARG A 55 -20.29 8.78 12.76
C ARG A 55 -20.56 10.26 12.51
N ALA A 56 -19.50 11.07 12.34
CA ALA A 56 -19.65 12.48 12.05
C ALA A 56 -20.37 12.72 10.71
N ALA A 57 -21.33 13.66 10.70
CA ALA A 57 -22.10 14.00 9.50
C ALA A 57 -21.46 15.10 8.64
N SER A 58 -20.67 16.01 9.23
CA SER A 58 -19.98 17.06 8.47
C SER A 58 -18.63 16.56 7.93
N PRO A 59 -18.21 16.97 6.72
CA PRO A 59 -16.93 16.56 6.13
C PRO A 59 -15.73 16.83 7.06
N GLN A 60 -15.70 18.00 7.70
CA GLN A 60 -14.64 18.37 8.64
C GLN A 60 -14.65 17.47 9.87
N GLY A 61 -15.84 17.10 10.36
CA GLY A 61 -16.03 16.15 11.45
C GLY A 61 -15.51 14.76 11.09
N MET A 62 -15.84 14.26 9.89
CA MET A 62 -15.36 12.98 9.38
C MET A 62 -13.83 12.93 9.32
N ILE A 63 -13.20 13.97 8.75
CA ILE A 63 -11.74 14.06 8.69
C ILE A 63 -11.13 14.06 10.09
N ARG A 64 -11.72 14.81 11.03
CA ARG A 64 -11.24 14.86 12.42
C ARG A 64 -11.39 13.52 13.14
N GLU A 65 -12.47 12.80 12.90
CA GLU A 65 -12.71 11.46 13.45
C GLU A 65 -11.67 10.47 12.93
N VAL A 66 -11.44 10.44 11.61
CA VAL A 66 -10.41 9.61 10.99
C VAL A 66 -9.03 9.92 11.58
N LYS A 67 -8.63 11.20 11.61
CA LYS A 67 -7.35 11.62 12.21
C LYS A 67 -7.18 11.09 13.63
N ARG A 68 -8.21 11.21 14.48
CA ARG A 68 -8.18 10.68 15.85
C ARG A 68 -8.00 9.17 15.90
N LYS A 69 -8.72 8.39 15.07
CA LYS A 69 -8.58 6.92 15.02
C LYS A 69 -7.13 6.51 14.72
N PHE A 70 -6.51 7.13 13.72
CA PHE A 70 -5.11 6.85 13.37
C PHE A 70 -4.13 7.33 14.44
N THR A 71 -4.29 8.54 14.99
CA THR A 71 -3.41 9.04 16.06
C THR A 71 -3.48 8.15 17.31
N LEU A 72 -4.67 7.72 17.70
CA LEU A 72 -4.86 6.82 18.85
C LEU A 72 -4.23 5.45 18.60
N TYR A 73 -4.40 4.90 17.39
CA TYR A 73 -3.75 3.65 17.01
C TYR A 73 -2.22 3.75 17.12
N ASN A 74 -1.63 4.80 16.55
CA ASN A 74 -0.18 5.04 16.61
C ASN A 74 0.31 5.21 18.05
N LEU A 75 -0.43 5.95 18.88
CA LEU A 75 -0.08 6.16 20.29
C LEU A 75 -0.02 4.84 21.07
N VAL A 76 -0.99 3.95 20.86
CA VAL A 76 -1.07 2.67 21.58
C VAL A 76 -0.04 1.67 21.06
N THR A 77 0.18 1.63 19.74
CA THR A 77 1.06 0.65 19.09
C THR A 77 2.51 1.10 19.00
N ARG A 78 2.79 2.38 19.28
CA ARG A 78 4.12 3.02 19.19
C ARG A 78 4.76 2.88 17.80
N ILE A 79 3.93 2.97 16.76
CA ILE A 79 4.33 2.99 15.34
C ILE A 79 4.40 4.42 14.84
#